data_AF-A0A533BFQ2-F1
#
_entry.id   AF-A0A533BFQ2-F1
#
_cell.length_a   1.000
_cell.length_b   1.000
_cell.length_c   1.000
_cell.angle_alpha   90.00
_cell.angle_beta   90.00
_cell.angle_gamma   90.00
#
_symmetry.space_group_name_H-M   'P 1'
#
loop_
_entity.id
_entity.type
_entity.pdbx_description
1 polymer ?
#
loop_
_entity_poly.entity_id
_entity_poly.type
_entity_poly.pdbx_seq_one_letter_code
_entity_poly.pdbx_strand_id
1 'polypeptide(L)' 'MPSMNANPGEIWLADLGLAAKTRPVLIIPHHDPKASHALLTYVPLTTQHRGSRYEVYAARG' A
#
# COMPACT_ATOMS: atom_id res chain seq x y z
N MET A 1 -16.37 -12.10 -8.34
CA MET A 1 -15.28 -12.15 -7.33
C MET A 1 -15.73 -11.31 -6.16
N PRO A 2 -15.59 -11.75 -4.90
CA PRO A 2 -15.94 -10.90 -3.77
C PRO A 2 -15.13 -9.62 -3.87
N SER A 3 -15.79 -8.47 -3.78
CA SER A 3 -15.13 -7.18 -3.65
C SER A 3 -14.34 -7.23 -2.34
N MET A 4 -13.01 -7.20 -2.44
CA MET A 4 -12.14 -7.10 -1.29
C MET A 4 -12.19 -5.64 -0.85
N ASN A 5 -12.91 -5.37 0.24
CA ASN A 5 -12.91 -4.03 0.83
C ASN A 5 -11.57 -3.84 1.54
N ALA A 6 -10.65 -3.13 0.89
CA ALA A 6 -9.40 -2.72 1.51
C ALA A 6 -9.69 -1.74 2.65
N ASN A 7 -9.31 -2.09 3.88
CA ASN A 7 -9.47 -1.19 5.02
C ASN A 7 -8.26 -0.27 5.19
N PRO A 8 -8.45 0.97 5.68
CA PRO A 8 -7.34 1.87 5.95
C PRO A 8 -6.36 1.25 6.95
N GLY A 9 -5.06 1.31 6.65
CA GLY A 9 -4.03 0.81 7.56
C GLY A 9 -3.62 -0.64 7.32
N GLU A 10 -4.26 -1.36 6.39
CA GLU A 10 -3.82 -2.71 6.02
C GLU A 10 -2.43 -2.70 5.36
N ILE A 11 -1.63 -3.72 5.66
CA ILE A 11 -0.35 -3.98 5.01
C ILE A 11 -0.49 -5.21 4.12
N TRP A 12 -0.30 -5.04 2.82
CA TRP A 12 -0.38 -6.12 1.85
C TRP A 12 0.99 -6.44 1.27
N LEU A 13 1.20 -7.68 0.84
CA LEU A 13 2.35 -8.05 0.03
C LEU A 13 2.00 -7.83 -1.45
N ALA A 14 2.61 -6.82 -2.08
CA ALA A 14 2.33 -6.47 -3.47
C ALA A 14 3.53 -6.79 -4.36
N ASP A 15 3.26 -7.46 -5.49
CA ASP A 15 4.19 -7.53 -6.61
C ASP A 15 4.06 -6.24 -7.43
N LEU A 16 5.16 -5.51 -7.56
CA LEU A 16 5.21 -4.21 -8.23
C LEU A 16 5.87 -4.29 -9.60
N GLY A 17 6.04 -5.51 -10.12
CA GLY A 17 6.56 -5.79 -11.46
C GLY A 17 8.08 -5.87 -11.54
N LEU A 18 8.58 -5.99 -12.77
CA LEU A 18 9.94 -6.41 -13.13
C LEU A 18 11.09 -5.63 -12.46
N ALA A 19 10.89 -4.35 -12.12
CA ALA A 19 11.92 -3.52 -11.48
C ALA A 19 11.74 -3.37 -9.95
N ALA A 20 10.66 -3.91 -9.38
CA ALA A 20 10.30 -3.68 -8.01
C ALA A 20 9.97 -5.01 -7.30
N LYS A 21 10.88 -5.45 -6.43
CA LYS A 21 10.70 -6.62 -5.55
C LYS A 21 9.33 -6.61 -4.88
N THR A 22 8.67 -7.77 -4.84
CA THR A 22 7.50 -8.03 -4.00
C THR A 22 7.79 -7.56 -2.58
N ARG A 23 6.98 -6.62 -2.08
CA ARG A 23 7.25 -5.98 -0.78
C ARG A 23 5.97 -5.61 -0.03
N PRO A 24 6.06 -5.42 1.29
CA PRO A 24 4.97 -4.87 2.07
C PRO A 24 4.63 -3.46 1.58
N VAL A 25 3.33 -3.18 1.44
CA VAL A 25 2.80 -1.86 1.10
C VAL A 25 1.68 -1.50 2.06
N LEU A 26 1.64 -0.24 2.50
CA LEU A 26 0.54 0.31 3.26
C LEU A 26 -0.59 0.68 2.29
N ILE A 27 -1.79 0.18 2.52
CA ILE A 27 -2.95 0.48 1.68
C ILE A 27 -3.62 1.78 2.15
N ILE A 28 -3.81 2.69 1.20
CA ILE A 28 -4.58 3.93 1.35
C ILE A 28 -5.83 3.75 0.49
N PRO A 29 -6.92 3.18 1.06
CA PRO A 29 -8.11 2.91 0.29
C PRO A 29 -8.83 4.22 -0.05
N HIS A 30 -9.39 4.25 -1.25
CA HIS A 30 -10.38 5.24 -1.64
C HIS A 30 -11.74 4.54 -1.69
N HIS A 31 -12.64 4.86 -0.76
CA HIS A 31 -13.97 4.27 -0.75
C HIS A 31 -14.88 4.99 -1.75
N ASP A 32 -14.92 4.50 -2.98
CA ASP A 32 -15.89 4.89 -3.99
C ASP A 32 -16.75 3.68 -4.38
N PRO A 33 -17.97 3.55 -3.84
CA PRO A 33 -18.86 2.42 -4.14
C PRO A 33 -19.39 2.44 -5.59
N LYS A 34 -19.14 3.51 -6.35
CA LYS A 34 -19.54 3.65 -7.75
C LYS A 34 -18.34 3.55 -8.71
N ALA A 35 -17.15 3.28 -8.21
CA ALA A 35 -15.96 3.18 -9.05
C ALA A 35 -16.11 2.07 -10.09
N SER A 36 -15.83 2.40 -11.35
CA SER A 36 -15.84 1.42 -12.44
C SER A 36 -14.67 0.42 -12.35
N HIS A 37 -13.67 0.71 -11.50
CA HIS A 37 -12.48 -0.11 -11.31
C HIS A 37 -12.11 -0.23 -9.82
N ALA A 38 -11.59 -1.39 -9.44
CA ALA A 38 -11.00 -1.61 -8.12
C ALA A 38 -9.58 -1.02 -8.09
N LEU A 39 -9.48 0.30 -7.91
CA LEU A 39 -8.22 1.02 -7.77
C LEU A 39 -7.96 1.37 -6.31
N LEU A 40 -6.70 1.28 -5.89
CA LEU A 40 -6.24 1.69 -4.58
C LEU A 40 -4.90 2.41 -4.69
N THR A 41 -4.63 3.30 -3.73
CA THR A 41 -3.32 3.93 -3.57
C THR A 41 -2.55 3.17 -2.50
N TYR A 42 -1.22 3.06 -2.66
CA TYR A 42 -0.38 2.44 -1.63
C TYR A 42 0.93 3.18 -1.45
N VAL A 43 1.55 3.02 -0.29
CA VAL A 43 2.89 3.51 0.02
C VAL A 43 3.81 2.32 0.27
N PRO A 44 4.95 2.18 -0.45
CA PRO A 44 5.86 1.07 -0.25
C PRO A 44 6.60 1.17 1.08
N LEU A 45 6.69 0.07 1.81
CA LEU A 45 7.55 -0.02 2.98
C LEU A 45 8.97 -0.36 2.55
N THR A 46 9.93 0.28 3.22
CA THR A 46 11.36 0.11 2.96
C THR A 46 12.10 0.11 4.29
N THR A 47 13.13 -0.74 4.39
CA THR A 47 14.08 -0.73 5.52
C THR A 47 15.23 0.25 5.31
N GLN A 48 15.39 0.80 4.10
CA GLN A 48 16.37 1.83 3.82
C GLN A 48 15.83 3.21 4.20
N HIS A 49 16.56 3.91 5.05
CA HIS A 49 16.35 5.32 5.37
C HIS A 49 17.19 6.18 4.42
N ARG A 50 16.56 7.18 3.79
CA ARG A 50 17.22 8.14 2.88
C ARG A 50 17.20 9.57 3.40
N GLY A 51 16.63 9.80 4.59
CA GLY A 51 16.57 11.12 5.23
C GLY A 51 15.52 12.05 4.61
N SER A 52 14.57 11.51 3.85
CA SER A 52 13.47 12.31 3.28
C SER A 52 12.50 12.77 4.37
N ARG A 53 11.96 13.98 4.25
CA ARG A 53 10.90 14.49 5.14
C ARG A 53 9.58 13.72 5.05
N TYR A 54 9.43 12.88 4.03
CA TYR A 54 8.25 12.02 3.82
C TYR A 54 8.44 10.60 4.38
N GLU A 55 9.60 10.30 4.96
CA GLU A 55 9.81 9.03 5.66
C GLU A 55 9.05 9.04 6.99
N VAL A 56 8.21 8.04 7.19
CA VAL A 56 7.47 7.81 8.44
C VAL A 56 7.85 6.45 8.99
N TYR A 57 8.18 6.40 10.27
CA TYR A 57 8.43 5.14 10.96
C TYR A 57 7.12 4.39 11.14
N ALA A 58 6.96 3.26 10.45
CA ALA A 58 5.89 2.33 10.76
C ALA A 58 6.15 1.78 12.17
N ALA A 59 5.22 2.02 13.11
CA ALA A 59 5.30 1.39 14.42
C ALA A 59 5.37 -0.14 14.23
N ARG A 60 6.34 -0.79 14.88
CA ARG A 60 6.32 -2.25 15.00
C ARG A 60 5.08 -2.60 15.83
N GLY A 61 4.15 -3.34 15.22
CA GLY A 61 3.28 -4.23 15.98
C GLY A 61 4.13 -5.29 16.68
#